data_AF-A0A812SGG2-F1
#
_entry.id   AF-A0A812SGG2-F1
#
_cell.length_a   1.000
_cell.length_b   1.000
_cell.length_c   1.000
_cell.angle_alpha   90.00
_cell.angle_beta   90.00
_cell.angle_gamma   90.00
#
_symmetry.space_group_name_H-M   'P 1'
#
loop_
_entity.id
_entity.type
_entity.pdbx_description
1 polymer ?
#
loop_
_entity_poly.entity_id
_entity_poly.type
_entity_poly.pdbx_seq_one_letter_code
_entity_poly.pdbx_strand_id
1 'polypeptide(L)'
;VVNWDSTADYMASWRPAVELEAAASAADEDDTRILSNVEITWGETGVGSFVVPSALASAHRMKMRGLIRGEDGPTEWSSGWLCLRLPAQQSSGGIGWRGHAGIVDADLVGDDGNAQPLAVVVGEEDAQIPQTMSLRISFQMVPGASDSSGTPGIRKTGYLVEFIPKSLPYSCMAVALAELSSASPLLREVVLQARAPAPGRPGPAASQRCLDDEASWHSEAQESFAKSMDLKPWRLNPPQEAAVRGSLEDALSLIHGPPGTGKTTTAAALCVLYALWNLDCGQVAAVLYCTPSNDAADVACLRVAESSARHFQALATKRRQEVVAAGTSEDCPICFNGSCDVITACGHQFHRSCLEQARAAGNSTCPLCRRPLRQSEGGLTALRVYSAEMERGDFP
;
A
#
# COMPACT_ATOMS: atom_id res chain seq x y z
N VAL A 1 3.59 -22.65 18.49
CA VAL A 1 3.88 -22.06 17.16
C VAL A 1 2.83 -22.61 16.23
N VAL A 2 1.97 -21.76 15.68
CA VAL A 2 0.91 -22.17 14.75
C VAL A 2 1.53 -22.13 13.36
N ASN A 3 1.65 -23.29 12.74
CA ASN A 3 2.10 -23.40 11.35
C ASN A 3 0.87 -23.48 10.45
N TRP A 4 0.98 -22.92 9.25
CA TRP A 4 -0.08 -22.94 8.25
C TRP A 4 0.35 -23.83 7.08
N ASP A 5 -0.53 -24.75 6.66
CA ASP A 5 -0.22 -25.69 5.59
C ASP A 5 -0.29 -25.05 4.19
N SER A 6 -1.13 -24.01 4.04
CA SER A 6 -1.27 -23.25 2.81
C SER A 6 -1.67 -21.79 3.05
N THR A 7 -1.47 -20.94 2.04
CA THR A 7 -1.92 -19.54 2.07
C THR A 7 -3.45 -19.45 2.17
N ALA A 8 -4.17 -20.45 1.66
CA ALA A 8 -5.61 -20.56 1.79
C ALA A 8 -6.04 -20.80 3.24
N ASP A 9 -5.33 -21.64 4.00
CA ASP A 9 -5.62 -21.91 5.41
C ASP A 9 -5.34 -20.69 6.29
N TYR A 10 -4.24 -19.98 6.01
CA TYR A 10 -3.91 -18.71 6.64
C TYR A 10 -5.04 -17.69 6.41
N MET A 11 -5.43 -17.48 5.15
CA MET A 11 -6.50 -16.57 4.76
C MET A 11 -7.83 -16.96 5.40
N ALA A 12 -8.20 -18.24 5.41
CA ALA A 12 -9.44 -18.73 6.00
C ALA A 12 -9.53 -18.44 7.51
N SER A 13 -8.38 -18.36 8.18
CA SER A 13 -8.31 -18.12 9.63
C SER A 13 -8.30 -16.64 9.99
N TRP A 14 -7.61 -15.81 9.21
CA TRP A 14 -7.53 -14.36 9.47
C TRP A 14 -8.71 -13.58 8.91
N ARG A 15 -9.36 -14.07 7.84
CA ARG A 15 -10.50 -13.40 7.22
C ARG A 15 -11.63 -13.10 8.22
N PRO A 16 -12.14 -14.06 9.01
CA PRO A 16 -13.20 -13.77 9.97
C PRO A 16 -12.81 -12.70 10.99
N ALA A 17 -11.53 -12.66 11.41
CA ALA A 17 -11.04 -11.65 12.34
C ALA A 17 -11.04 -10.24 11.72
N VAL A 18 -10.56 -10.09 10.48
CA VAL A 18 -10.59 -8.81 9.76
C VAL A 18 -12.03 -8.33 9.53
N GLU A 19 -12.92 -9.22 9.10
CA GLU A 19 -14.33 -8.88 8.86
C GLU A 19 -15.06 -8.50 10.16
N LEU A 20 -14.79 -9.21 11.26
CA LEU A 20 -15.39 -8.94 12.56
C LEU A 20 -14.91 -7.61 13.13
N GLU A 21 -13.60 -7.37 13.12
CA GLU A 21 -13.01 -6.12 13.61
C GLU A 21 -13.52 -4.91 12.82
N ALA A 22 -13.66 -5.06 11.51
CA ALA A 22 -14.19 -4.03 10.63
C ALA A 22 -15.65 -3.69 10.92
N ALA A 23 -16.50 -4.70 11.14
CA ALA A 23 -17.90 -4.48 11.52
C ALA A 23 -18.04 -3.90 12.93
N ALA A 24 -17.20 -4.34 13.88
CA ALA A 24 -17.15 -3.81 15.24
C ALA A 24 -16.71 -2.34 15.26
N SER A 25 -15.65 -2.00 14.52
CA SER A 25 -15.16 -0.63 14.38
C SER A 25 -16.24 0.30 13.83
N ALA A 26 -16.97 -0.13 12.79
CA ALA A 26 -18.07 0.67 12.23
C ALA A 26 -19.22 0.89 13.21
N ALA A 27 -19.48 -0.06 14.12
CA ALA A 27 -20.47 0.09 15.17
C ALA A 27 -19.98 1.03 16.29
N ASP A 28 -18.72 0.90 16.70
CA ASP A 28 -18.10 1.73 17.74
C ASP A 28 -17.94 3.20 17.30
N GLU A 29 -17.71 3.44 16.01
CA GLU A 29 -17.58 4.76 15.40
C GLU A 29 -18.94 5.43 15.05
N ASP A 30 -20.08 4.77 15.34
CA ASP A 30 -21.44 5.24 14.98
C ASP A 30 -21.64 5.51 13.47
N ASP A 31 -20.98 4.70 12.64
CA ASP A 31 -21.02 4.81 11.18
C ASP A 31 -22.19 4.04 10.55
N THR A 32 -22.92 3.27 11.35
CA THR A 32 -24.07 2.48 10.87
C THR A 32 -25.27 3.37 10.54
N ARG A 33 -26.10 2.94 9.58
CA ARG A 33 -27.29 3.69 9.15
C ARG A 33 -28.50 2.79 9.04
N ILE A 34 -29.64 3.24 9.56
CA ILE A 34 -30.90 2.49 9.47
C ILE A 34 -31.77 3.08 8.36
N LEU A 35 -32.03 2.28 7.33
CA LEU A 35 -32.92 2.60 6.23
C LEU A 35 -34.29 1.97 6.49
N SER A 36 -35.32 2.81 6.43
CA SER A 36 -36.71 2.39 6.69
C SER A 36 -37.50 2.26 5.41
N ASN A 37 -38.46 1.32 5.41
CA ASN A 37 -39.37 1.06 4.29
C ASN A 37 -38.65 0.77 2.97
N VAL A 38 -37.54 0.03 3.04
CA VAL A 38 -36.74 -0.32 1.88
C VAL A 38 -37.50 -1.32 1.00
N GLU A 39 -37.56 -1.05 -0.31
CA GLU A 39 -37.99 -2.01 -1.32
C GLU A 39 -36.80 -2.86 -1.77
N ILE A 40 -36.88 -4.17 -1.53
CA ILE A 40 -35.87 -5.12 -1.98
C ILE A 40 -36.41 -5.87 -3.20
N THR A 41 -35.60 -5.89 -4.26
CA THR A 41 -35.81 -6.73 -5.44
C THR A 41 -34.95 -7.99 -5.31
N TRP A 42 -35.60 -9.16 -5.22
CA TRP A 42 -34.91 -10.45 -5.10
C TRP A 42 -34.59 -11.02 -6.49
N GLY A 43 -33.32 -11.39 -6.68
CA GLY A 43 -32.82 -12.06 -7.88
C GLY A 43 -32.78 -13.57 -7.69
N GLU A 44 -31.63 -14.17 -7.97
CA GLU A 44 -31.36 -15.58 -7.64
C GLU A 44 -31.42 -15.84 -6.13
N THR A 45 -31.39 -17.12 -5.74
CA THR A 45 -31.52 -17.53 -4.33
C THR A 45 -30.48 -16.83 -3.44
N GLY A 46 -30.96 -15.95 -2.56
CA GLY A 46 -30.12 -15.21 -1.61
C GLY A 46 -29.46 -13.95 -2.18
N VAL A 47 -29.67 -13.62 -3.45
CA VAL A 47 -29.23 -12.36 -4.06
C VAL A 47 -30.36 -11.35 -4.00
N GLY A 48 -30.10 -10.16 -3.49
CA GLY A 48 -31.05 -9.07 -3.48
C GLY A 48 -30.40 -7.74 -3.86
N SER A 49 -31.23 -6.78 -4.23
CA SER A 49 -30.80 -5.41 -4.44
C SER A 49 -31.84 -4.41 -3.99
N PHE A 50 -31.39 -3.22 -3.61
CA PHE A 50 -32.24 -2.06 -3.33
C PHE A 50 -31.55 -0.78 -3.78
N VAL A 51 -32.30 0.31 -3.82
CA VAL A 51 -31.83 1.60 -4.32
C VAL A 51 -31.96 2.66 -3.24
N VAL A 52 -30.93 3.47 -3.06
CA VAL A 52 -30.90 4.62 -2.16
C VAL A 52 -30.66 5.88 -2.99
N PRO A 53 -31.50 6.92 -2.94
CA PRO A 53 -31.23 8.17 -3.65
C PRO A 53 -29.88 8.76 -3.20
N SER A 54 -29.04 9.21 -4.13
CA SER A 54 -27.71 9.75 -3.79
C SER A 54 -27.82 10.97 -2.87
N ALA A 55 -28.86 11.80 -3.04
CA ALA A 55 -29.14 12.92 -2.14
C ALA A 55 -29.36 12.48 -0.69
N LEU A 56 -30.04 11.35 -0.47
CA LEU A 56 -30.26 10.79 0.87
C LEU A 56 -28.97 10.21 1.44
N ALA A 57 -28.22 9.46 0.62
CA ALA A 57 -26.94 8.88 1.01
C ALA A 57 -25.93 9.97 1.44
N SER A 58 -25.84 11.06 0.66
CA SER A 58 -25.00 12.22 0.98
C SER A 58 -25.49 12.96 2.23
N ALA A 59 -26.79 13.23 2.35
CA ALA A 59 -27.36 13.95 3.50
C ALA A 59 -27.10 13.23 4.83
N HIS A 60 -27.07 11.89 4.81
CA HIS A 60 -26.81 11.07 5.99
C HIS A 60 -25.37 10.56 6.10
N ARG A 61 -24.44 11.06 5.26
CA ARG A 61 -23.02 10.65 5.24
C ARG A 61 -22.89 9.11 5.25
N MET A 62 -23.64 8.45 4.37
CA MET A 62 -23.56 7.00 4.21
C MET A 62 -22.22 6.64 3.56
N LYS A 63 -21.26 6.18 4.37
CA LYS A 63 -19.93 5.73 3.94
C LYS A 63 -20.04 4.48 3.08
N MET A 64 -20.03 4.59 1.76
CA MET A 64 -20.19 3.42 0.88
C MET A 64 -19.26 3.45 -0.31
N ARG A 65 -18.74 2.30 -0.72
CA ARG A 65 -17.77 2.16 -1.82
C ARG A 65 -18.08 0.94 -2.68
N GLY A 66 -17.67 0.98 -3.94
CA GLY A 66 -17.65 -0.20 -4.80
C GLY A 66 -16.58 -1.19 -4.36
N LEU A 67 -16.66 -2.42 -4.88
CA LEU A 67 -15.70 -3.45 -4.51
C LEU A 67 -14.29 -3.13 -5.01
N ILE A 68 -13.25 -3.34 -4.20
CA ILE A 68 -11.88 -3.39 -4.71
C ILE A 68 -11.74 -4.69 -5.52
N ARG A 69 -11.43 -4.54 -6.81
CA ARG A 69 -11.23 -5.64 -7.75
C ARG A 69 -9.75 -5.68 -8.15
N GLY A 70 -9.10 -6.84 -8.05
CA GLY A 70 -7.76 -7.05 -8.60
C GLY A 70 -7.81 -7.24 -10.12
N GLU A 71 -6.69 -7.00 -10.81
CA GLU A 71 -6.59 -7.05 -12.28
C GLU A 71 -6.80 -8.47 -12.85
N ASP A 72 -6.39 -9.53 -12.11
CA ASP A 72 -6.47 -10.94 -12.55
C ASP A 72 -7.14 -11.88 -11.52
N GLY A 73 -7.70 -11.34 -10.44
CA GLY A 73 -8.09 -12.16 -9.29
C GLY A 73 -8.51 -11.34 -8.07
N PRO A 74 -8.57 -12.01 -6.91
CA PRO A 74 -9.67 -11.95 -5.96
C PRO A 74 -10.04 -10.53 -5.53
N THR A 75 -11.33 -10.25 -5.65
CA THR A 75 -11.96 -9.06 -5.12
C THR A 75 -11.99 -9.15 -3.60
N GLU A 76 -12.07 -8.01 -2.93
CA GLU A 76 -12.57 -8.04 -1.56
C GLU A 76 -13.91 -8.80 -1.51
N TRP A 77 -14.23 -9.43 -0.39
CA TRP A 77 -15.43 -10.26 -0.30
C TRP A 77 -16.73 -9.45 -0.16
N SER A 78 -16.63 -8.27 0.46
CA SER A 78 -17.78 -7.44 0.78
C SER A 78 -17.33 -6.02 1.05
N SER A 79 -18.00 -5.02 0.47
CA SER A 79 -17.72 -3.60 0.75
C SER A 79 -18.45 -3.05 1.99
N GLY A 80 -19.25 -3.89 2.64
CA GLY A 80 -19.99 -3.60 3.87
C GLY A 80 -20.97 -4.73 4.18
N TRP A 81 -21.82 -4.57 5.18
CA TRP A 81 -22.80 -5.57 5.59
C TRP A 81 -24.18 -4.97 5.80
N LEU A 82 -25.18 -5.83 5.78
CA LEU A 82 -26.58 -5.49 6.00
C LEU A 82 -27.19 -6.40 7.06
N CYS A 83 -27.92 -5.84 8.01
CA CYS A 83 -28.89 -6.58 8.83
C CYS A 83 -30.31 -6.30 8.34
N LEU A 84 -30.95 -7.32 7.78
CA LEU A 84 -32.28 -7.21 7.20
C LEU A 84 -33.34 -7.61 8.22
N ARG A 85 -34.32 -6.73 8.41
CA ARG A 85 -35.49 -6.99 9.25
C ARG A 85 -36.77 -6.64 8.48
N LEU A 86 -37.85 -7.35 8.78
CA LEU A 86 -39.15 -7.13 8.16
C LEU A 86 -40.24 -7.12 9.24
N PRO A 87 -41.16 -6.13 9.23
CA PRO A 87 -42.30 -6.12 10.12
C PRO A 87 -43.10 -7.43 10.04
N ALA A 88 -43.49 -7.97 11.20
CA ALA A 88 -44.28 -9.20 11.25
C ALA A 88 -45.63 -9.01 10.57
N GLN A 89 -46.04 -10.02 9.79
CA GLN A 89 -47.29 -10.02 9.02
C GLN A 89 -48.54 -10.29 9.89
N GLN A 90 -48.38 -10.49 11.21
CA GLN A 90 -49.48 -10.74 12.16
C GLN A 90 -49.37 -9.85 13.42
N SER A 91 -50.51 -9.67 14.08
CA SER A 91 -50.93 -8.74 15.16
C SER A 91 -50.02 -8.45 16.36
N SER A 92 -48.74 -8.87 16.39
CA SER A 92 -47.84 -8.64 17.53
C SER A 92 -46.94 -7.40 17.40
N GLY A 93 -47.05 -6.61 16.33
CA GLY A 93 -46.31 -5.34 16.17
C GLY A 93 -44.78 -5.46 16.16
N GLY A 94 -44.24 -6.68 16.19
CA GLY A 94 -42.81 -6.95 16.27
C GLY A 94 -42.12 -6.86 14.91
N ILE A 95 -40.87 -6.40 14.91
CA ILE A 95 -39.98 -6.42 13.74
C ILE A 95 -39.27 -7.79 13.74
N GLY A 96 -39.54 -8.62 12.74
CA GLY A 96 -38.92 -9.94 12.59
C GLY A 96 -37.55 -9.84 11.92
N TRP A 97 -36.54 -10.50 12.51
CA TRP A 97 -35.25 -10.69 11.86
C TRP A 97 -35.40 -11.52 10.57
N ARG A 98 -34.61 -11.22 9.54
CA ARG A 98 -34.66 -11.95 8.24
C ARG A 98 -33.31 -12.50 7.83
N GLY A 99 -32.22 -11.85 8.20
CA GLY A 99 -30.88 -12.37 8.01
C GLY A 99 -29.80 -11.32 7.90
N HIS A 100 -28.56 -11.78 7.74
CA HIS A 100 -27.41 -10.94 7.43
C HIS A 100 -27.00 -11.11 5.97
N ALA A 101 -26.49 -10.05 5.36
CA ALA A 101 -25.98 -10.07 4.01
C ALA A 101 -24.67 -9.30 3.89
N GLY A 102 -23.81 -9.72 2.95
CA GLY A 102 -22.65 -8.96 2.50
C GLY A 102 -23.01 -8.17 1.23
N ILE A 103 -22.51 -6.95 1.13
CA ILE A 103 -22.64 -6.10 -0.06
C ILE A 103 -21.62 -6.56 -1.10
N VAL A 104 -22.11 -7.07 -2.23
CA VAL A 104 -21.27 -7.67 -3.29
C VAL A 104 -21.13 -6.78 -4.52
N ASP A 105 -21.96 -5.74 -4.63
CA ASP A 105 -21.77 -4.71 -5.66
C ASP A 105 -22.45 -3.39 -5.28
N ALA A 106 -21.95 -2.30 -5.84
CA ALA A 106 -22.52 -0.97 -5.70
C ALA A 106 -22.34 -0.14 -6.97
N ASP A 107 -23.45 0.37 -7.49
CA ASP A 107 -23.48 1.16 -8.72
C ASP A 107 -24.19 2.50 -8.52
N LEU A 108 -23.74 3.51 -9.26
CA LEU A 108 -24.52 4.73 -9.50
C LEU A 108 -25.39 4.53 -10.73
N VAL A 109 -26.70 4.74 -10.57
CA VAL A 109 -27.70 4.53 -11.60
C VAL A 109 -28.40 5.86 -11.90
N GLY A 110 -28.39 6.27 -13.17
CA GLY A 110 -29.12 7.42 -13.65
C GLY A 110 -30.59 7.12 -13.97
N ASP A 111 -31.37 8.17 -14.19
CA ASP A 111 -32.78 8.07 -14.60
C ASP A 111 -32.98 7.36 -15.96
N ASP A 112 -31.93 7.36 -16.79
CA ASP A 112 -31.86 6.67 -18.08
C ASP A 112 -31.61 5.16 -17.95
N GLY A 113 -31.40 4.66 -16.73
CA GLY A 113 -31.11 3.26 -16.44
C GLY A 113 -29.66 2.86 -16.67
N ASN A 114 -28.79 3.79 -17.10
CA ASN A 114 -27.36 3.52 -17.20
C ASN A 114 -26.76 3.40 -15.79
N ALA A 115 -25.97 2.35 -15.60
CA ALA A 115 -25.27 2.06 -14.34
C ALA A 115 -23.76 2.27 -14.54
N GLN A 116 -23.12 2.87 -13.54
CA GLN A 116 -21.67 3.06 -13.49
C GLN A 116 -21.15 2.50 -12.15
N PRO A 117 -20.06 1.72 -12.15
CA PRO A 117 -19.47 1.21 -10.91
C PRO A 117 -19.10 2.35 -9.97
N LEU A 118 -19.39 2.18 -8.68
CA LEU A 118 -19.06 3.18 -7.68
C LEU A 118 -17.55 3.20 -7.38
N ALA A 119 -16.82 4.14 -7.97
CA ALA A 119 -15.37 4.26 -7.79
C ALA A 119 -14.95 4.99 -6.49
N VAL A 120 -15.84 5.76 -5.85
CA VAL A 120 -15.53 6.68 -4.73
C VAL A 120 -16.35 6.32 -3.48
N VAL A 121 -15.79 6.58 -2.29
CA VAL A 121 -16.53 6.50 -1.02
C VAL A 121 -17.61 7.59 -0.99
N VAL A 122 -18.89 7.22 -1.11
CA VAL A 122 -20.03 8.11 -0.81
C VAL A 122 -19.91 8.55 0.65
N GLY A 123 -20.14 9.82 0.95
CA GLY A 123 -20.24 10.30 2.35
C GLY A 123 -18.95 10.84 2.98
N GLU A 124 -17.83 10.88 2.24
CA GLU A 124 -16.66 11.70 2.58
C GLU A 124 -16.82 13.14 2.04
N GLU A 125 -16.15 14.12 2.65
CA GLU A 125 -16.34 15.56 2.36
C GLU A 125 -16.09 15.94 0.89
N ASP A 126 -15.25 15.18 0.18
CA ASP A 126 -14.85 15.44 -1.21
C ASP A 126 -15.61 14.60 -2.26
N ALA A 127 -16.53 13.72 -1.84
CA ALA A 127 -17.21 12.80 -2.75
C ALA A 127 -18.40 13.46 -3.47
N GLN A 128 -18.15 14.06 -4.62
CA GLN A 128 -19.16 14.75 -5.43
C GLN A 128 -19.98 13.78 -6.29
N ILE A 129 -21.02 13.17 -5.72
CA ILE A 129 -21.97 12.33 -6.48
C ILE A 129 -23.12 13.20 -6.99
N PRO A 130 -23.49 13.12 -8.29
CA PRO A 130 -24.65 13.84 -8.81
C PRO A 130 -25.91 13.50 -8.02
N GLN A 131 -26.61 14.52 -7.50
CA GLN A 131 -27.83 14.35 -6.71
C GLN A 131 -29.00 13.74 -7.51
N THR A 132 -28.91 13.77 -8.84
CA THR A 132 -29.88 13.19 -9.77
C THR A 132 -29.71 11.68 -9.97
N MET A 133 -28.68 11.07 -9.38
CA MET A 133 -28.46 9.63 -9.46
C MET A 133 -29.02 8.91 -8.22
N SER A 134 -29.11 7.59 -8.34
CA SER A 134 -29.39 6.71 -7.21
C SER A 134 -28.32 5.64 -7.07
N LEU A 135 -28.06 5.26 -5.83
CA LEU A 135 -27.12 4.24 -5.41
C LEU A 135 -27.83 2.89 -5.41
N ARG A 136 -27.48 1.99 -6.33
CA ARG A 136 -27.96 0.61 -6.30
C ARG A 136 -26.99 -0.22 -5.47
N ILE A 137 -27.51 -0.87 -4.43
CA ILE A 137 -26.77 -1.77 -3.54
C ILE A 137 -27.21 -3.19 -3.84
N SER A 138 -26.26 -4.03 -4.24
CA SER A 138 -26.45 -5.45 -4.50
C SER A 138 -25.81 -6.26 -3.38
N PHE A 139 -26.52 -7.26 -2.85
CA PHE A 139 -26.08 -8.02 -1.69
C PHE A 139 -26.35 -9.52 -1.84
N GLN A 140 -25.56 -10.30 -1.11
CA GLN A 140 -25.71 -11.76 -0.98
C GLN A 140 -25.96 -12.12 0.48
N MET A 141 -27.03 -12.88 0.74
CA MET A 141 -27.35 -13.40 2.07
C MET A 141 -26.25 -14.34 2.56
N VAL A 142 -25.87 -14.20 3.83
CA VAL A 142 -24.91 -15.08 4.49
C VAL A 142 -25.54 -16.47 4.67
N PRO A 143 -24.89 -17.55 4.16
CA PRO A 143 -25.43 -18.90 4.28
C PRO A 143 -25.69 -19.30 5.74
N GLY A 144 -26.87 -19.87 6.02
CA GLY A 144 -27.25 -20.29 7.36
C GLY A 144 -27.67 -19.16 8.32
N ALA A 145 -27.61 -17.90 7.89
CA ALA A 145 -28.03 -16.73 8.65
C ALA A 145 -29.23 -16.03 8.00
N SER A 146 -30.25 -16.80 7.59
CA SER A 146 -31.51 -16.27 7.04
C SER A 146 -32.69 -17.22 7.26
N ASP A 147 -33.85 -16.67 7.61
CA ASP A 147 -35.09 -17.46 7.82
C ASP A 147 -35.87 -17.75 6.54
N SER A 148 -35.57 -17.03 5.45
CA SER A 148 -36.14 -17.25 4.12
C SER A 148 -35.34 -16.48 3.08
N SER A 149 -34.75 -17.13 2.08
CA SER A 149 -34.35 -16.45 0.85
C SER A 149 -35.62 -15.93 0.16
N GLY A 150 -35.64 -14.66 -0.25
CA GLY A 150 -36.79 -14.11 -0.95
C GLY A 150 -37.12 -14.90 -2.21
N THR A 151 -38.37 -14.81 -2.68
CA THR A 151 -38.76 -15.46 -3.94
C THR A 151 -38.17 -14.68 -5.12
N PRO A 152 -37.45 -15.34 -6.04
CA PRO A 152 -36.88 -14.69 -7.22
C PRO A 152 -37.90 -13.89 -8.02
N GLY A 153 -37.53 -12.68 -8.44
CA GLY A 153 -38.37 -11.79 -9.23
C GLY A 153 -39.45 -11.04 -8.45
N ILE A 154 -39.61 -11.29 -7.15
CA ILE A 154 -40.58 -10.59 -6.31
C ILE A 154 -39.93 -9.36 -5.67
N ARG A 155 -40.58 -8.19 -5.86
CA ARG A 155 -40.29 -6.99 -5.08
C ARG A 155 -41.08 -7.01 -3.79
N LYS A 156 -40.41 -6.68 -2.69
CA LYS A 156 -41.07 -6.60 -1.39
C LYS A 156 -40.63 -5.34 -0.65
N THR A 157 -41.62 -4.57 -0.22
CA THR A 157 -41.47 -3.30 0.50
C THR A 157 -41.55 -3.51 2.02
N GLY A 158 -41.19 -2.48 2.77
CA GLY A 158 -41.32 -2.47 4.22
C GLY A 158 -40.11 -3.03 4.97
N TYR A 159 -38.99 -3.29 4.31
CA TYR A 159 -37.78 -3.72 5.03
C TYR A 159 -37.22 -2.59 5.89
N LEU A 160 -36.72 -2.97 7.06
CA LEU A 160 -35.78 -2.17 7.84
C LEU A 160 -34.39 -2.75 7.58
N VAL A 161 -33.49 -1.94 7.06
CA VAL A 161 -32.14 -2.34 6.69
C VAL A 161 -31.15 -1.53 7.50
N GLU A 162 -30.40 -2.21 8.36
CA GLU A 162 -29.24 -1.63 9.02
C GLU A 162 -28.02 -1.84 8.12
N PHE A 163 -27.50 -0.74 7.59
CA PHE A 163 -26.29 -0.67 6.78
C PHE A 163 -25.08 -0.46 7.69
N ILE A 164 -24.09 -1.35 7.54
CA ILE A 164 -22.85 -1.35 8.31
C ILE A 164 -21.70 -1.19 7.30
N PRO A 165 -21.04 -0.03 7.24
CA PRO A 165 -19.98 0.20 6.27
C PRO A 165 -18.70 -0.56 6.62
N LYS A 166 -17.90 -0.89 5.61
CA LYS A 166 -16.50 -1.30 5.79
C LYS A 166 -15.59 -0.17 5.33
N SER A 167 -14.71 0.29 6.23
CA SER A 167 -13.76 1.35 5.89
C SER A 167 -12.67 0.84 4.92
N LEU A 168 -12.08 1.77 4.16
CA LEU A 168 -11.05 1.45 3.18
C LEU A 168 -9.86 0.66 3.77
N PRO A 169 -9.31 0.98 4.96
CA PRO A 169 -8.22 0.20 5.56
C PRO A 169 -8.53 -1.30 5.70
N TYR A 170 -9.73 -1.65 6.19
CA TYR A 170 -10.13 -3.05 6.34
C TYR A 170 -10.34 -3.74 5.01
N SER A 171 -10.85 -3.02 4.02
CA SER A 171 -10.91 -3.53 2.65
C SER A 171 -9.52 -3.81 2.08
N CYS A 172 -8.56 -2.91 2.28
CA CYS A 172 -7.16 -3.14 1.86
C CYS A 172 -6.56 -4.36 2.57
N MET A 173 -6.83 -4.55 3.87
CA MET A 173 -6.41 -5.76 4.59
C MET A 173 -7.03 -7.03 4.00
N ALA A 174 -8.32 -6.98 3.65
CA ALA A 174 -9.02 -8.11 3.05
C ALA A 174 -8.43 -8.49 1.67
N VAL A 175 -8.15 -7.50 0.83
CA VAL A 175 -7.50 -7.69 -0.47
C VAL A 175 -6.10 -8.25 -0.31
N ALA A 176 -5.29 -7.69 0.60
CA ALA A 176 -3.93 -8.20 0.87
C ALA A 176 -3.92 -9.67 1.31
N LEU A 177 -4.91 -10.11 2.10
CA LEU A 177 -5.09 -11.52 2.45
C LEU A 177 -5.44 -12.38 1.24
N ALA A 178 -6.28 -11.87 0.34
CA ALA A 178 -6.70 -12.60 -0.86
C ALA A 178 -5.57 -12.75 -1.89
N GLU A 179 -4.71 -11.74 -2.00
CA GLU A 179 -3.54 -11.70 -2.89
C GLU A 179 -2.33 -12.48 -2.34
N LEU A 180 -2.41 -13.02 -1.13
CA LEU A 180 -1.30 -13.79 -0.54
C LEU A 180 -0.87 -14.99 -1.42
N SER A 181 -1.78 -15.54 -2.21
CA SER A 181 -1.49 -16.65 -3.13
C SER A 181 -0.59 -16.26 -4.31
N SER A 182 -0.68 -15.01 -4.78
CA SER A 182 0.15 -14.43 -5.85
C SER A 182 1.38 -13.69 -5.34
N ALA A 183 1.54 -13.57 -4.01
CA ALA A 183 2.68 -12.90 -3.39
C ALA A 183 4.04 -13.58 -3.66
N SER A 184 5.11 -12.83 -3.40
CA SER A 184 6.49 -13.32 -3.57
C SER A 184 6.72 -14.63 -2.80
N PRO A 185 7.58 -15.53 -3.32
CA PRO A 185 7.87 -16.79 -2.64
C PRO A 185 8.36 -16.59 -1.20
N LEU A 186 9.24 -15.61 -0.98
CA LEU A 186 9.72 -15.24 0.35
C LEU A 186 8.58 -14.86 1.31
N LEU A 187 7.66 -13.99 0.88
CA LEU A 187 6.55 -13.57 1.74
C LEU A 187 5.66 -14.77 2.11
N ARG A 188 5.38 -15.66 1.14
CA ARG A 188 4.60 -16.87 1.39
C ARG A 188 5.30 -17.77 2.42
N GLU A 189 6.61 -17.98 2.31
CA GLU A 189 7.36 -18.81 3.27
C GLU A 189 7.37 -18.24 4.68
N VAL A 190 7.56 -16.92 4.80
CA VAL A 190 7.52 -16.20 6.07
C VAL A 190 6.15 -16.33 6.73
N VAL A 191 5.08 -16.13 5.97
CA VAL A 191 3.71 -16.19 6.48
C VAL A 191 3.32 -17.61 6.90
N LEU A 192 3.71 -18.61 6.12
CA LEU A 192 3.42 -20.01 6.43
C LEU A 192 4.30 -20.59 7.55
N GLN A 193 5.33 -19.85 7.97
CA GLN A 193 6.34 -20.31 8.93
C GLN A 193 6.95 -21.65 8.48
N ALA A 194 7.23 -21.76 7.17
CA ALA A 194 7.82 -22.95 6.58
C ALA A 194 9.11 -23.28 7.36
N ARG A 195 9.13 -24.43 8.04
CA ARG A 195 10.31 -24.84 8.79
C ARG A 195 11.48 -24.93 7.83
N ALA A 196 12.64 -24.39 8.23
CA ALA A 196 13.90 -24.83 7.67
C ALA A 196 13.97 -26.37 7.76
N PRO A 197 14.36 -27.08 6.68
CA PRO A 197 14.47 -28.52 6.74
C PRO A 197 15.43 -28.95 7.84
N ALA A 198 15.04 -29.96 8.63
CA ALA A 198 15.93 -30.56 9.61
C ALA A 198 17.18 -31.12 8.90
N PRO A 199 18.39 -31.03 9.51
CA PRO A 199 19.62 -31.51 8.88
C PRO A 199 19.48 -32.99 8.51
N GLY A 200 19.59 -33.31 7.22
CA GLY A 200 19.54 -34.67 6.69
C GLY A 200 18.18 -35.16 6.16
N ARG A 201 17.12 -34.33 6.16
CA ARG A 201 15.90 -34.60 5.36
C ARG A 201 15.80 -33.55 4.23
N PRO A 202 15.59 -33.95 2.96
CA PRO A 202 15.24 -32.99 1.94
C PRO A 202 13.94 -32.31 2.37
N GLY A 203 13.98 -30.98 2.46
CA GLY A 203 12.78 -30.18 2.70
C GLY A 203 11.76 -30.41 1.59
N PRO A 204 10.49 -29.98 1.78
CA PRO A 204 9.56 -29.94 0.66
C PRO A 204 10.23 -29.20 -0.50
N ALA A 205 10.18 -29.76 -1.71
CA ALA A 205 10.90 -29.26 -2.87
C ALA A 205 10.63 -27.77 -3.19
N ALA A 206 9.58 -27.17 -2.61
CA ALA A 206 9.29 -25.74 -2.63
C ALA A 206 10.34 -24.90 -1.87
N SER A 207 10.75 -25.30 -0.66
CA SER A 207 11.76 -24.59 0.15
C SER A 207 13.18 -24.66 -0.43
N GLN A 208 13.47 -25.57 -1.36
CA GLN A 208 14.74 -25.55 -2.11
C GLN A 208 14.61 -24.74 -3.40
N ARG A 209 13.47 -24.80 -4.10
CA ARG A 209 13.24 -24.04 -5.34
C ARG A 209 13.13 -22.53 -5.14
N CYS A 210 12.65 -22.05 -3.99
CA CYS A 210 12.69 -20.63 -3.64
C CYS A 210 14.11 -20.16 -3.34
N LEU A 211 14.93 -21.02 -2.71
CA LEU A 211 16.37 -20.79 -2.52
C LEU A 211 17.17 -20.93 -3.84
N ASP A 212 16.65 -21.67 -4.82
CA ASP A 212 17.25 -21.74 -6.16
C ASP A 212 17.01 -20.43 -6.95
N ASP A 213 15.93 -19.68 -6.67
CA ASP A 213 15.72 -18.28 -7.10
C ASP A 213 16.43 -17.24 -6.19
N GLU A 214 16.82 -17.61 -4.95
CA GLU A 214 17.70 -16.79 -4.09
C GLU A 214 19.11 -16.62 -4.66
N ALA A 215 19.53 -17.47 -5.61
CA ALA A 215 20.71 -17.21 -6.43
C ALA A 215 20.62 -15.90 -7.23
N SER A 216 19.42 -15.30 -7.36
CA SER A 216 19.22 -13.96 -7.95
C SER A 216 19.23 -12.81 -6.93
N TRP A 217 18.92 -13.06 -5.64
CA TRP A 217 18.94 -12.03 -4.60
C TRP A 217 20.33 -11.88 -4.00
N HIS A 218 20.96 -12.97 -3.54
CA HIS A 218 22.35 -12.93 -3.09
C HIS A 218 23.32 -12.95 -4.28
N SER A 219 23.34 -11.86 -5.04
CA SER A 219 24.36 -11.66 -6.04
C SER A 219 25.68 -11.25 -5.37
N GLU A 220 26.81 -11.70 -5.90
CA GLU A 220 28.14 -11.18 -5.55
C GLU A 220 28.19 -9.65 -5.59
N ALA A 221 27.35 -9.03 -6.43
CA ALA A 221 27.19 -7.59 -6.51
C ALA A 221 26.59 -6.97 -5.24
N GLN A 222 25.60 -7.61 -4.58
CA GLN A 222 24.98 -7.07 -3.36
C GLN A 222 25.94 -7.10 -2.18
N GLU A 223 26.65 -8.23 -2.02
CA GLU A 223 27.69 -8.36 -1.01
C GLU A 223 28.84 -7.36 -1.26
N SER A 224 29.24 -7.17 -2.51
CA SER A 224 30.22 -6.16 -2.92
C SER A 224 29.75 -4.73 -2.61
N PHE A 225 28.48 -4.41 -2.85
CA PHE A 225 27.89 -3.12 -2.49
C PHE A 225 27.88 -2.90 -0.98
N ALA A 226 27.38 -3.86 -0.20
CA ALA A 226 27.33 -3.78 1.26
C ALA A 226 28.72 -3.58 1.87
N LYS A 227 29.75 -4.25 1.33
CA LYS A 227 31.14 -4.12 1.76
C LYS A 227 31.80 -2.81 1.30
N SER A 228 31.47 -2.32 0.12
CA SER A 228 32.07 -1.09 -0.44
C SER A 228 31.48 0.19 0.15
N MET A 229 30.30 0.12 0.78
CA MET A 229 29.63 1.28 1.34
C MET A 229 30.39 1.87 2.55
N ASP A 230 30.80 3.13 2.43
CA ASP A 230 31.33 3.91 3.56
C ASP A 230 30.18 4.39 4.45
N LEU A 231 30.04 3.77 5.62
CA LEU A 231 29.00 4.10 6.59
C LEU A 231 29.39 5.23 7.56
N LYS A 232 30.64 5.73 7.53
CA LYS A 232 31.08 6.82 8.42
C LYS A 232 30.25 8.11 8.28
N PRO A 233 29.87 8.56 7.07
CA PRO A 233 29.05 9.76 6.92
C PRO A 233 27.67 9.67 7.57
N TRP A 234 27.16 8.45 7.80
CA TRP A 234 25.81 8.19 8.28
C TRP A 234 25.65 8.41 9.78
N ARG A 235 26.77 8.53 10.53
CA ARG A 235 26.83 8.75 11.99
C ARG A 235 26.03 7.70 12.79
N LEU A 236 26.07 6.46 12.32
CA LEU A 236 25.48 5.33 13.02
C LEU A 236 26.37 4.92 14.19
N ASN A 237 25.77 4.49 15.29
CA ASN A 237 26.50 3.81 16.36
C ASN A 237 26.79 2.35 15.98
N PRO A 238 27.68 1.63 16.69
CA PRO A 238 28.08 0.29 16.28
C PRO A 238 26.92 -0.73 16.15
N PRO A 239 25.93 -0.79 17.06
CA PRO A 239 24.75 -1.63 16.86
C PRO A 239 23.92 -1.28 15.63
N GLN A 240 23.74 0.01 15.33
CA GLN A 240 23.01 0.46 14.15
C GLN A 240 23.77 0.12 12.87
N GLU A 241 25.09 0.31 12.86
CA GLU A 241 25.94 -0.06 11.72
C GLU A 241 25.87 -1.57 11.45
N ALA A 242 25.97 -2.39 12.49
CA ALA A 242 25.82 -3.84 12.38
C ALA A 242 24.45 -4.24 11.82
N ALA A 243 23.37 -3.59 12.28
CA ALA A 243 22.02 -3.84 11.78
C ALA A 243 21.88 -3.44 10.30
N VAL A 244 22.47 -2.31 9.88
CA VAL A 244 22.46 -1.88 8.48
C VAL A 244 23.20 -2.89 7.60
N ARG A 245 24.40 -3.30 8.01
CA ARG A 245 25.20 -4.25 7.22
C ARG A 245 24.51 -5.61 7.08
N GLY A 246 24.02 -6.16 8.19
CA GLY A 246 23.27 -7.42 8.16
C GLY A 246 22.02 -7.31 7.27
N SER A 247 21.29 -6.20 7.34
CA SER A 247 20.09 -6.04 6.51
C SER A 247 20.40 -5.90 5.02
N LEU A 248 21.52 -5.25 4.66
CA LEU A 248 21.95 -5.20 3.26
C LEU A 248 22.39 -6.57 2.72
N GLU A 249 22.71 -7.52 3.59
CA GLU A 249 23.10 -8.87 3.20
C GLU A 249 21.89 -9.82 3.17
N ASP A 250 20.93 -9.69 4.08
CA ASP A 250 19.79 -10.59 4.22
C ASP A 250 18.56 -10.18 3.37
N ALA A 251 17.84 -11.16 2.82
CA ALA A 251 16.55 -10.92 2.14
C ALA A 251 15.41 -10.52 3.10
N LEU A 252 15.53 -10.88 4.38
CA LEU A 252 14.58 -10.50 5.43
C LEU A 252 15.32 -10.24 6.73
N SER A 253 15.08 -9.06 7.33
CA SER A 253 15.70 -8.67 8.59
C SER A 253 14.68 -8.15 9.58
N LEU A 254 14.86 -8.52 10.85
CA LEU A 254 14.08 -7.97 11.96
C LEU A 254 14.97 -7.09 12.84
N ILE A 255 14.81 -5.78 12.75
CA ILE A 255 15.53 -4.82 13.60
C ILE A 255 14.71 -4.54 14.86
N HIS A 256 15.21 -5.02 15.99
CA HIS A 256 14.57 -4.80 17.29
C HIS A 256 15.43 -3.88 18.18
N GLY A 257 14.77 -3.05 18.98
CA GLY A 257 15.45 -2.20 19.95
C GLY A 257 14.48 -1.42 20.86
N PRO A 258 14.87 -1.11 22.11
CA PRO A 258 14.08 -0.26 23.02
C PRO A 258 13.69 1.12 22.44
N PRO A 259 12.77 1.85 23.08
CA PRO A 259 12.50 3.25 22.75
C PRO A 259 13.79 4.08 22.80
N GLY A 260 13.95 5.01 21.85
CA GLY A 260 15.11 5.91 21.81
C GLY A 260 16.41 5.32 21.21
N THR A 261 16.48 4.05 20.82
CA THR A 261 17.71 3.46 20.23
C THR A 261 17.98 3.81 18.77
N GLY A 262 17.17 4.71 18.18
CA GLY A 262 17.37 5.18 16.81
C GLY A 262 16.94 4.20 15.72
N LYS A 263 15.97 3.30 15.98
CA LYS A 263 15.41 2.38 14.96
C LYS A 263 15.02 3.08 13.66
N THR A 264 14.31 4.21 13.77
CA THR A 264 13.92 5.01 12.60
C THR A 264 15.12 5.60 11.85
N THR A 265 16.18 5.97 12.56
CA THR A 265 17.44 6.42 11.95
C THR A 265 18.10 5.28 11.16
N THR A 266 18.12 4.07 11.72
CA THR A 266 18.63 2.87 11.04
C THR A 266 17.81 2.54 9.79
N ALA A 267 16.48 2.52 9.90
CA ALA A 267 15.58 2.24 8.78
C ALA A 267 15.67 3.32 7.69
N ALA A 268 15.80 4.59 8.07
CA ALA A 268 16.01 5.68 7.12
C ALA A 268 17.33 5.54 6.36
N ALA A 269 18.41 5.13 7.03
CA ALA A 269 19.67 4.82 6.38
C ALA A 269 19.49 3.69 5.34
N LEU A 270 18.87 2.59 5.75
CA LEU A 270 18.56 1.46 4.84
C LEU A 270 17.75 1.89 3.62
N CYS A 271 16.74 2.74 3.79
CA CYS A 271 15.92 3.23 2.68
C CYS A 271 16.76 3.93 1.60
N VAL A 272 17.66 4.83 2.01
CA VAL A 272 18.58 5.51 1.08
C VAL A 272 19.57 4.51 0.46
N LEU A 273 20.10 3.58 1.26
CA LEU A 273 21.07 2.58 0.80
C LEU A 273 20.47 1.63 -0.25
N TYR A 274 19.25 1.13 -0.04
CA TYR A 274 18.54 0.31 -1.04
C TYR A 274 18.19 1.10 -2.29
N ALA A 275 17.82 2.38 -2.16
CA ALA A 275 17.59 3.22 -3.34
C ALA A 275 18.87 3.41 -4.17
N LEU A 276 20.02 3.60 -3.50
CA LEU A 276 21.33 3.64 -4.16
C LEU A 276 21.69 2.30 -4.80
N TRP A 277 21.39 1.18 -4.13
CA TRP A 277 21.59 -0.16 -4.68
C TRP A 277 20.77 -0.38 -5.95
N ASN A 278 19.47 -0.07 -5.93
CA ASN A 278 18.61 -0.15 -7.10
C ASN A 278 19.18 0.67 -8.26
N LEU A 279 19.69 1.88 -7.99
CA LEU A 279 20.34 2.72 -8.99
C LEU A 279 21.58 2.09 -9.60
N ASP A 280 22.45 1.50 -8.78
CA ASP A 280 23.66 0.82 -9.24
C ASP A 280 23.32 -0.43 -10.08
N CYS A 281 22.18 -1.07 -9.80
CA CYS A 281 21.62 -2.15 -10.62
C CYS A 281 20.85 -1.67 -11.87
N GLY A 282 20.72 -0.36 -12.10
CA GLY A 282 19.94 0.21 -13.21
C GLY A 282 18.42 0.07 -13.05
N GLN A 283 17.94 -0.26 -11.85
CA GLN A 283 16.53 -0.40 -11.49
C GLN A 283 15.95 0.90 -10.96
N VAL A 284 14.62 0.93 -10.82
CA VAL A 284 13.90 2.09 -10.26
C VAL A 284 14.32 2.36 -8.82
N ALA A 285 14.70 3.62 -8.54
CA ALA A 285 15.14 4.08 -7.22
C ALA A 285 13.94 4.29 -6.27
N ALA A 286 13.05 3.31 -6.21
CA ALA A 286 11.85 3.31 -5.39
C ALA A 286 12.01 2.28 -4.27
N VAL A 287 11.80 2.75 -3.04
CA VAL A 287 11.77 1.92 -1.83
C VAL A 287 10.49 2.27 -1.08
N LEU A 288 9.72 1.26 -0.70
CA LEU A 288 8.50 1.44 0.08
C LEU A 288 8.84 1.43 1.57
N TYR A 289 8.59 2.55 2.26
CA TYR A 289 8.68 2.65 3.72
C TYR A 289 7.25 2.76 4.27
N CYS A 290 6.79 1.74 4.99
CA CYS A 290 5.48 1.74 5.63
C CYS A 290 5.57 1.97 7.14
N THR A 291 4.58 2.67 7.69
CA THR A 291 4.36 2.82 9.13
C THR A 291 2.87 2.65 9.45
N PRO A 292 2.51 2.25 10.69
CA PRO A 292 1.10 2.10 11.07
C PRO A 292 0.37 3.42 11.35
N SER A 293 1.10 4.54 11.46
CA SER A 293 0.50 5.87 11.71
C SER A 293 1.14 6.95 10.83
N ASN A 294 0.37 8.02 10.59
CA ASN A 294 0.79 9.19 9.82
C ASN A 294 1.97 9.92 10.48
N ASP A 295 1.90 10.20 11.79
CA ASP A 295 3.01 10.82 12.54
C ASP A 295 4.32 10.03 12.37
N ALA A 296 4.24 8.69 12.38
CA ALA A 296 5.42 7.86 12.18
C ALA A 296 5.93 7.92 10.73
N ALA A 297 5.03 8.06 9.75
CA ALA A 297 5.38 8.25 8.35
C ALA A 297 6.10 9.58 8.13
N ASP A 298 5.62 10.65 8.76
CA ASP A 298 6.24 11.98 8.68
C ASP A 298 7.63 11.97 9.29
N VAL A 299 7.79 11.35 10.47
CA VAL A 299 9.11 11.17 11.08
C VAL A 299 10.03 10.32 10.19
N ALA A 300 9.52 9.24 9.60
CA ALA A 300 10.31 8.42 8.66
C ALA A 300 10.76 9.26 7.45
N CYS A 301 9.84 10.05 6.87
CA CYS A 301 10.11 10.93 5.74
C CYS A 301 11.23 11.93 6.06
N LEU A 302 11.12 12.65 7.18
CA LEU A 302 12.13 13.60 7.65
C LEU A 302 13.48 12.92 7.87
N ARG A 303 13.52 11.72 8.47
CA ARG A 303 14.77 11.00 8.72
C ARG A 303 15.44 10.49 7.45
N VAL A 304 14.65 10.06 6.45
CA VAL A 304 15.16 9.68 5.13
C VAL A 304 15.75 10.90 4.43
N ALA A 305 15.03 12.04 4.44
CA ALA A 305 15.53 13.30 3.87
C ALA A 305 16.85 13.76 4.52
N GLU A 306 16.93 13.75 5.85
CA GLU A 306 18.16 14.07 6.59
C GLU A 306 19.32 13.13 6.24
N SER A 307 19.05 11.82 6.15
CA SER A 307 20.07 10.81 5.85
C SER A 307 20.58 10.93 4.41
N SER A 308 19.67 11.16 3.47
CA SER A 308 19.96 11.41 2.06
C SER A 308 20.82 12.67 1.89
N ALA A 309 20.40 13.80 2.47
CA ALA A 309 21.15 15.05 2.41
C ALA A 309 22.57 14.88 2.97
N ARG A 310 22.70 14.21 4.11
CA ARG A 310 24.00 13.92 4.74
C ARG A 310 24.90 13.08 3.83
N HIS A 311 24.36 12.03 3.22
CA HIS A 311 25.11 11.17 2.30
C HIS A 311 25.61 11.94 1.09
N PHE A 312 24.73 12.65 0.38
CA PHE A 312 25.11 13.36 -0.83
C PHE A 312 26.02 14.56 -0.57
N GLN A 313 25.87 15.27 0.56
CA GLN A 313 26.83 16.31 0.96
C GLN A 313 28.22 15.74 1.23
N ALA A 314 28.33 14.60 1.91
CA ALA A 314 29.61 13.94 2.14
C ALA A 314 30.25 13.49 0.81
N LEU A 315 29.45 12.93 -0.10
CA LEU A 315 29.90 12.51 -1.41
C LEU A 315 30.39 13.70 -2.27
N ALA A 316 29.63 14.80 -2.28
CA ALA A 316 29.99 16.05 -2.96
C ALA A 316 31.28 16.67 -2.39
N THR A 317 31.45 16.63 -1.07
CA THR A 317 32.67 17.11 -0.40
C THR A 317 33.88 16.28 -0.82
N LYS A 318 33.73 14.95 -0.85
CA LYS A 318 34.78 14.05 -1.33
C LYS A 318 35.17 14.34 -2.78
N ARG A 319 34.19 14.50 -3.68
CA ARG A 319 34.44 14.86 -5.10
C ARG A 319 35.16 16.20 -5.24
N ARG A 320 34.76 17.19 -4.43
CA ARG A 320 35.41 18.50 -4.42
C ARG A 320 36.88 18.40 -4.02
N GLN A 321 37.19 17.62 -2.98
CA GLN A 321 38.57 17.36 -2.56
C GLN A 321 39.39 16.69 -3.67
N GLU A 322 38.81 15.77 -4.44
CA GLU A 322 39.45 15.13 -5.59
C GLU A 322 39.76 16.14 -6.72
N VAL A 323 38.83 17.07 -7.01
CA VAL A 323 38.99 18.16 -7.99
C VAL A 323 40.13 19.10 -7.58
N VAL A 324 40.15 19.54 -6.31
CA VAL A 324 41.21 20.40 -5.77
C VAL A 324 42.57 19.71 -5.83
N ALA A 325 42.63 18.42 -5.47
CA ALA A 325 43.87 17.64 -5.54
C ALA A 325 44.37 17.47 -7.00
N ALA A 326 43.44 17.42 -7.97
CA ALA A 326 43.77 17.36 -9.39
C ALA A 326 44.12 18.73 -10.02
N GLY A 327 43.99 19.84 -9.27
CA GLY A 327 44.23 21.19 -9.77
C GLY A 327 43.20 21.68 -10.79
N THR A 328 41.99 21.11 -10.78
CA THR A 328 40.88 21.50 -11.67
C THR A 328 39.90 22.45 -10.97
N SER A 329 39.07 23.18 -11.74
CA SER A 329 38.10 24.12 -11.17
C SER A 329 36.93 23.39 -10.49
N GLU A 330 36.44 23.95 -9.37
CA GLU A 330 35.21 23.54 -8.69
C GLU A 330 33.94 24.13 -9.32
N ASP A 331 34.08 24.98 -10.33
CA ASP A 331 32.95 25.60 -11.02
C ASP A 331 32.09 24.56 -11.74
N CYS A 332 30.83 24.91 -11.99
CA CYS A 332 29.94 24.08 -12.78
C CYS A 332 30.57 23.80 -14.15
N PRO A 333 30.75 22.53 -14.56
CA PRO A 333 31.44 22.19 -15.81
C PRO A 333 30.60 22.51 -17.07
N ILE A 334 29.36 22.94 -16.91
CA ILE A 334 28.47 23.32 -18.02
C ILE A 334 28.60 24.83 -18.30
N CYS A 335 28.57 25.67 -17.26
CA CYS A 335 28.53 27.13 -17.41
C CYS A 335 29.76 27.86 -16.86
N PHE A 336 30.67 27.15 -16.19
CA PHE A 336 31.89 27.66 -15.55
C PHE A 336 31.66 28.72 -14.46
N ASN A 337 30.48 28.71 -13.84
CA ASN A 337 30.18 29.52 -12.66
C ASN A 337 30.19 28.65 -11.40
N GLY A 338 30.58 29.23 -10.26
CA GLY A 338 30.52 28.56 -8.96
C GLY A 338 29.10 28.44 -8.38
N SER A 339 29.02 28.05 -7.11
CA SER A 339 27.76 27.98 -6.33
C SER A 339 26.66 27.08 -6.95
N CYS A 340 27.01 25.85 -7.28
CA CYS A 340 26.08 24.81 -7.71
C CYS A 340 25.03 24.48 -6.63
N ASP A 341 23.78 24.21 -7.04
CA ASP A 341 22.63 23.96 -6.16
C ASP A 341 22.08 22.53 -6.23
N VAL A 342 22.66 21.67 -7.09
CA VAL A 342 22.27 20.25 -7.24
C VAL A 342 23.47 19.34 -7.06
N ILE A 343 23.28 18.25 -6.32
CA ILE A 343 24.24 17.15 -6.17
C ILE A 343 23.62 15.91 -6.81
N THR A 344 24.23 15.40 -7.87
CA THR A 344 23.78 14.17 -8.52
C THR A 344 24.11 12.93 -7.68
N ALA A 345 23.44 11.79 -7.95
CA ALA A 345 23.72 10.52 -7.26
C ALA A 345 25.19 10.06 -7.34
N CYS A 346 25.92 10.49 -8.38
CA CYS A 346 27.35 10.22 -8.52
C CYS A 346 28.28 11.18 -7.74
N GLY A 347 27.70 12.16 -7.05
CA GLY A 347 28.38 13.15 -6.22
C GLY A 347 28.79 14.44 -6.92
N HIS A 348 28.59 14.52 -8.24
CA HIS A 348 28.96 15.70 -9.01
C HIS A 348 27.94 16.83 -8.83
N GLN A 349 28.44 18.06 -8.78
CA GLN A 349 27.67 19.27 -8.51
C GLN A 349 27.44 20.08 -9.80
N PHE A 350 26.22 20.57 -10.00
CA PHE A 350 25.83 21.40 -11.14
C PHE A 350 24.76 22.43 -10.72
N HIS A 351 24.51 23.42 -11.56
CA HIS A 351 23.26 24.19 -11.45
C HIS A 351 22.09 23.37 -11.98
N ARG A 352 20.94 23.42 -11.29
CA ARG A 352 19.68 22.80 -11.73
C ARG A 352 19.35 23.18 -13.18
N SER A 353 19.41 24.47 -13.50
CA SER A 353 19.16 25.00 -14.83
C SER A 353 20.10 24.44 -15.89
N CYS A 354 21.37 24.24 -15.56
CA CYS A 354 22.36 23.67 -16.48
C CYS A 354 22.07 22.21 -16.78
N LEU A 355 21.69 21.40 -15.78
CA LEU A 355 21.30 20.01 -15.99
C LEU A 355 19.99 19.90 -16.78
N GLU A 356 19.01 20.74 -16.48
CA GLU A 356 17.73 20.75 -17.22
C GLU A 356 17.93 21.10 -18.70
N GLN A 357 18.78 22.08 -19.00
CA GLN A 357 19.14 22.42 -20.38
C GLN A 357 19.90 21.29 -21.09
N ALA A 358 20.91 20.70 -20.42
CA ALA A 358 21.63 19.56 -20.97
C ALA A 358 20.68 18.39 -21.28
N ARG A 359 19.69 18.17 -20.41
CA ARG A 359 18.64 17.16 -20.59
C ARG A 359 17.70 17.48 -21.75
N ALA A 360 17.26 18.73 -21.87
CA ALA A 360 16.42 19.18 -22.99
C ALA A 360 17.13 18.98 -24.35
N ALA A 361 18.47 19.04 -24.36
CA ALA A 361 19.31 18.72 -25.51
C ALA A 361 19.55 17.21 -25.71
N GLY A 362 18.92 16.34 -24.92
CA GLY A 362 19.00 14.87 -25.05
C GLY A 362 20.06 14.19 -24.17
N ASN A 363 20.76 14.92 -23.29
CA ASN A 363 21.75 14.31 -22.40
C ASN A 363 21.10 13.76 -21.13
N SER A 364 21.06 12.45 -20.99
CA SER A 364 20.54 11.74 -19.81
C SER A 364 21.62 11.23 -18.87
N THR A 365 22.87 11.67 -19.03
CA THR A 365 24.03 11.21 -18.25
C THR A 365 24.81 12.38 -17.65
N CYS A 366 25.55 12.10 -16.58
CA CYS A 366 26.37 13.07 -15.89
C CYS A 366 27.47 13.59 -16.82
N PRO A 367 27.62 14.91 -17.03
CA PRO A 367 28.67 15.46 -17.88
C PRO A 367 30.10 15.09 -17.49
N LEU A 368 30.34 14.76 -16.21
CA LEU A 368 31.68 14.43 -15.71
C LEU A 368 32.00 12.94 -15.76
N CYS A 369 31.08 12.06 -15.34
CA CYS A 369 31.35 10.61 -15.27
C CYS A 369 30.48 9.74 -16.16
N ARG A 370 29.58 10.34 -16.95
CA ARG A 370 28.65 9.66 -17.87
C ARG A 370 27.71 8.64 -17.21
N ARG A 371 27.61 8.61 -15.88
CA ARG A 371 26.59 7.81 -15.18
C ARG A 371 25.19 8.35 -15.49
N PRO A 372 24.17 7.50 -15.66
CA PRO A 372 22.79 7.94 -15.89
C PRO A 372 22.29 8.93 -14.81
N LEU A 373 21.67 10.02 -15.26
CA LEU A 373 20.93 10.99 -14.44
C LEU A 373 19.41 10.76 -14.49
N ARG A 374 18.96 9.84 -15.34
CA ARG A 374 17.56 9.46 -15.53
C ARG A 374 17.48 7.97 -15.83
N GLN A 375 16.43 7.33 -15.36
CA GLN A 375 16.06 5.98 -15.80
C GLN A 375 15.27 6.05 -17.11
N SER A 376 15.15 4.94 -17.84
CA SER A 376 14.32 4.84 -19.05
C SER A 376 12.86 5.22 -18.76
N GLU A 377 12.32 4.85 -17.59
CA GLU A 377 10.89 5.04 -17.24
C GLU A 377 10.62 5.98 -16.03
N GLY A 378 11.64 6.58 -15.42
CA GLY A 378 11.50 7.46 -14.25
C GLY A 378 12.10 8.85 -14.48
N GLY A 379 11.67 9.86 -13.71
CA GLY A 379 12.25 11.22 -13.71
C GLY A 379 13.71 11.27 -13.26
N LEU A 380 14.21 12.47 -12.92
CA LEU A 380 15.55 12.67 -12.34
C LEU A 380 15.84 11.66 -11.22
N THR A 381 17.13 11.38 -10.98
CA THR A 381 17.65 10.55 -9.87
C THR A 381 17.37 11.14 -8.48
N ALA A 382 16.13 11.53 -8.27
CA ALA A 382 15.57 12.13 -7.10
C ALA A 382 15.04 11.03 -6.20
N LEU A 383 15.62 10.87 -5.01
CA LEU A 383 15.02 10.02 -3.99
C LEU A 383 13.66 10.63 -3.57
N ARG A 384 12.57 10.21 -4.21
CA ARG A 384 11.24 10.71 -3.87
C ARG A 384 10.79 10.09 -2.56
N VAL A 385 10.55 10.93 -1.56
CA VAL A 385 9.99 10.52 -0.27
C VAL A 385 8.56 11.05 -0.20
N TYR A 386 7.59 10.14 -0.13
CA TYR A 386 6.18 10.49 -0.02
C TYR A 386 5.76 10.45 1.46
N SER A 387 5.04 11.46 1.92
CA SER A 387 4.33 11.45 3.22
C SER A 387 2.87 11.84 3.01
N ALA A 388 2.02 11.67 4.03
CA ALA A 388 0.58 11.92 3.94
C ALA A 388 0.24 13.40 3.67
N GLU A 389 1.13 14.33 4.05
CA GLU A 389 0.87 15.78 3.98
C GLU A 389 1.84 16.56 3.08
N MET A 390 3.01 16.00 2.70
CA MET A 390 3.95 16.74 1.86
C MET A 390 3.63 16.62 0.37
N GLU A 391 3.34 17.77 -0.24
CA GLU A 391 3.39 17.94 -1.69
C GLU A 391 4.71 17.39 -2.28
N ARG A 392 4.57 16.89 -3.51
CA ARG A 392 5.56 16.20 -4.34
C ARG A 392 6.92 16.92 -4.40
N GLY A 393 7.76 16.71 -3.40
CA GLY A 393 9.14 17.13 -3.41
C GLY A 393 9.98 16.16 -4.23
N ASP A 394 10.29 16.53 -5.49
CA ASP A 394 11.41 15.92 -6.20
C ASP A 394 12.71 16.29 -5.44
N PHE A 395 13.31 15.31 -4.77
CA PHE A 395 14.58 15.46 -4.07
C PHE A 395 15.70 15.62 -5.12
N PRO A 396 16.48 16.70 -5.20
CA PRO A 396 17.49 16.84 -6.26
C PRO A 396 18.57 15.76 -6.25
#